data_AF-A0A7V3WFJ8-F1
#
_entry.id   AF-A0A7V3WFJ8-F1
#
_cell.length_a   1.000
_cell.length_b   1.000
_cell.length_c   1.000
_cell.angle_alpha   90.00
_cell.angle_beta   90.00
_cell.angle_gamma   90.00
#
_symmetry.space_group_name_H-M   'P 1'
#
loop_
_entity.id
_entity.type
_entity.pdbx_description
1 polymer ?
#
loop_
_entity_poly.entity_id
_entity_poly.type
_entity_poly.pdbx_seq_one_letter_code
_entity_poly.pdbx_strand_id
1 'polypeptide(L)'
;MKKAFLFTTLSLALMFGSISYAKGSFFYMGDGKLKIGRGRGGPLVEVVFRDHNGNYIENGLKILNRLYGSDYTKPEERLSLRLIELLDYIEDTLGGRGIHIISGHRSTTQNEAIRRRGGLAASSSLHIDSEAVDIVMEGVPSSKIYEFLYQKECCGIGYYHTDTIHIDDGPPRFWDEKTSGTEKKEPPRNEHIVVKTKSDIYKAGTKVGLKFSRVTDYPIGIKPSILMECGEKNVWKGRFEIEPASSVERQGDCYILKDRREGRNIAFTLPNYSPKHNSTCKVTLEFCPPMTEKMPPRVTSNPFLIEE
;
A
#
# COMPACT_ATOMS: atom_id res chain seq x y z
N MET A 1 47.81 -30.93 -27.16
CA MET A 1 46.46 -31.04 -26.57
C MET A 1 46.25 -29.86 -25.63
N LYS A 2 45.51 -28.83 -26.08
CA LYS A 2 45.29 -27.59 -25.32
C LYS A 2 44.18 -27.81 -24.28
N LYS A 3 44.47 -27.60 -22.99
CA LYS A 3 43.52 -27.75 -21.89
C LYS A 3 42.52 -26.59 -21.92
N ALA A 4 41.23 -26.93 -22.00
CA ALA A 4 40.13 -25.97 -21.89
C ALA A 4 39.99 -25.49 -20.45
N PHE A 5 40.00 -24.17 -20.24
CA PHE A 5 39.62 -23.56 -18.98
C PHE A 5 38.09 -23.51 -18.91
N LEU A 6 37.52 -24.24 -17.95
CA LEU A 6 36.11 -24.17 -17.60
C LEU A 6 35.88 -22.84 -16.86
N PHE A 7 35.21 -21.88 -17.50
CA PHE A 7 34.66 -20.71 -16.81
C PHE A 7 33.39 -21.14 -16.08
N THR A 8 33.51 -21.44 -14.79
CA THR A 8 32.35 -21.53 -13.90
C THR A 8 31.83 -20.13 -13.63
N THR A 9 30.74 -19.76 -14.31
CA THR A 9 29.95 -18.58 -13.96
C THR A 9 29.28 -18.83 -12.61
N LEU A 10 29.87 -18.28 -11.55
CA LEU A 10 29.26 -18.22 -10.24
C LEU A 10 28.04 -17.30 -10.34
N SER A 11 26.84 -17.87 -10.52
CA SER A 11 25.60 -17.13 -10.41
C SER A 11 25.47 -16.62 -8.98
N LEU A 12 25.70 -15.32 -8.80
CA LEU A 12 25.45 -14.63 -7.55
C LEU A 12 23.94 -14.63 -7.31
N ALA A 13 23.46 -15.58 -6.50
CA ALA A 13 22.09 -15.55 -6.01
C ALA A 13 21.91 -14.24 -5.24
N LEU A 14 21.12 -13.33 -5.81
CA LEU A 14 20.61 -12.15 -5.11
C LEU A 14 19.78 -12.65 -3.93
N MET A 15 20.42 -12.73 -2.77
CA MET A 15 19.73 -12.82 -1.49
C MET A 15 18.91 -11.54 -1.36
N PHE A 16 17.63 -11.61 -1.70
CA PHE A 16 16.66 -10.62 -1.23
C PHE A 16 16.72 -10.68 0.29
N GLY A 17 17.47 -9.75 0.88
CA GLY A 17 17.55 -9.59 2.32
C GLY A 17 16.12 -9.55 2.85
N SER A 18 15.81 -10.48 3.77
CA SER A 18 14.53 -10.53 4.44
C SER A 18 14.36 -9.19 5.16
N ILE A 19 13.44 -8.35 4.68
CA ILE A 19 13.12 -7.12 5.38
C ILE A 19 12.47 -7.57 6.70
N SER A 20 13.22 -7.46 7.78
CA SER A 20 12.79 -7.87 9.11
C SER A 20 11.79 -6.82 9.62
N TYR A 21 10.49 -7.15 9.58
CA TYR A 21 9.43 -6.35 10.17
C TYR A 21 8.88 -7.08 11.39
N ALA A 22 9.06 -6.49 12.58
CA ALA A 22 8.50 -6.87 13.89
C ALA A 22 9.12 -5.95 14.98
N LYS A 23 8.40 -5.31 15.93
CA LYS A 23 7.04 -5.43 16.46
C LYS A 23 6.34 -4.06 16.40
N GLY A 24 5.14 -4.00 15.82
CA GLY A 24 4.40 -2.75 15.58
C GLY A 24 4.84 -2.02 14.30
N SER A 25 4.49 -2.52 13.11
CA SER A 25 4.92 -1.88 11.84
C SER A 25 3.96 -0.83 11.30
N PHE A 26 2.78 -0.68 11.91
CA PHE A 26 1.74 0.24 11.47
C PHE A 26 1.15 1.00 12.67
N PHE A 27 0.61 2.20 12.44
CA PHE A 27 0.01 2.99 13.53
C PHE A 27 -1.29 2.39 14.08
N TYR A 28 -2.01 1.66 13.23
CA TYR A 28 -3.27 1.00 13.57
C TYR A 28 -3.11 -0.50 13.29
N MET A 29 -3.14 -1.29 14.36
CA MET A 29 -2.93 -2.74 14.37
C MET A 29 -3.82 -3.35 15.46
N GLY A 30 -4.29 -4.58 15.26
CA GLY A 30 -4.98 -5.36 16.29
C GLY A 30 -4.12 -6.49 16.84
N ASP A 31 -4.74 -7.59 17.21
CA ASP A 31 -4.08 -8.71 17.88
C ASP A 31 -3.34 -9.67 16.92
N GLY A 32 -3.41 -9.46 15.60
CA GLY A 32 -2.82 -10.30 14.57
C GLY A 32 -3.71 -11.46 14.11
N LYS A 33 -4.98 -11.47 14.54
CA LYS A 33 -6.04 -12.39 14.09
C LYS A 33 -7.13 -11.59 13.40
N LEU A 34 -7.85 -12.24 12.49
CA LEU A 34 -8.97 -11.62 11.81
C LEU A 34 -10.05 -12.65 11.57
N LYS A 35 -11.28 -12.38 12.00
CA LYS A 35 -12.43 -13.25 11.71
C LYS A 35 -13.08 -12.74 10.43
N ILE A 36 -12.85 -13.44 9.33
CA ILE A 36 -13.16 -12.92 7.99
C ILE A 36 -13.75 -13.97 7.06
N GLY A 37 -14.66 -13.53 6.18
CA GLY A 37 -15.35 -14.36 5.20
C GLY A 37 -15.60 -13.60 3.90
N ARG A 38 -16.10 -14.30 2.87
CA ARG A 38 -16.42 -13.70 1.56
C ARG A 38 -17.92 -13.78 1.29
N GLY A 39 -18.48 -12.69 0.78
CA GLY A 39 -19.90 -12.57 0.51
C GLY A 39 -20.70 -12.25 1.77
N ARG A 40 -21.80 -11.52 1.60
CA ARG A 40 -22.67 -11.11 2.71
C ARG A 40 -23.24 -12.35 3.42
N GLY A 41 -22.97 -12.48 4.71
CA GLY A 41 -23.42 -13.62 5.51
C GLY A 41 -22.76 -14.95 5.14
N GLY A 42 -21.61 -14.91 4.46
CA GLY A 42 -20.84 -16.11 4.16
C GLY A 42 -20.21 -16.74 5.42
N PRO A 43 -19.62 -17.94 5.32
CA PRO A 43 -18.92 -18.52 6.46
C PRO A 43 -17.70 -17.65 6.83
N LEU A 44 -17.55 -17.40 8.13
CA LEU A 44 -16.38 -16.74 8.70
C LEU A 44 -15.32 -17.78 9.09
N VAL A 45 -14.06 -17.42 8.89
CA VAL A 45 -12.91 -18.16 9.42
C VAL A 45 -12.05 -17.21 10.24
N GLU A 46 -11.51 -17.69 11.36
CA GLU A 46 -10.48 -16.96 12.09
C GLU A 46 -9.11 -17.24 11.45
N VAL A 47 -8.41 -16.18 11.06
CA VAL A 47 -7.10 -16.26 10.41
C VAL A 47 -6.07 -15.57 11.28
N VAL A 48 -5.10 -16.33 11.79
CA VAL A 48 -3.91 -15.76 12.44
C VAL A 48 -2.89 -15.41 11.35
N PHE A 49 -2.66 -14.11 11.14
CA PHE A 49 -1.78 -13.62 10.08
C PHE A 49 -0.50 -12.96 10.62
N ARG A 50 -0.44 -12.65 11.92
CA ARG A 50 0.73 -12.11 12.61
C ARG A 50 0.88 -12.75 13.99
N ASP A 51 2.11 -13.09 14.37
CA ASP A 51 2.40 -13.63 15.70
C ASP A 51 2.62 -12.51 16.77
N HIS A 52 2.77 -12.92 18.03
CA HIS A 52 2.99 -12.01 19.16
C HIS A 52 4.36 -11.29 19.13
N ASN A 53 5.30 -11.77 18.31
CA ASN A 53 6.59 -11.14 18.08
C ASN A 53 6.50 -10.09 16.97
N GLY A 54 5.41 -10.08 16.19
CA GLY A 54 5.18 -9.18 15.07
C GLY A 54 5.52 -9.79 13.71
N ASN A 55 5.88 -11.07 13.64
CA ASN A 55 6.20 -11.71 12.37
C ASN A 55 4.91 -12.09 11.63
N TYR A 56 4.87 -11.79 10.33
CA TYR A 56 3.77 -12.20 9.48
C TYR A 56 3.83 -13.70 9.14
N ILE A 57 2.71 -14.38 9.33
CA ILE A 57 2.55 -15.82 9.10
C ILE A 57 2.11 -16.03 7.65
N GLU A 58 3.01 -16.59 6.84
CA GLU A 58 2.81 -16.77 5.40
C GLU A 58 1.49 -17.50 5.06
N ASN A 59 1.16 -18.56 5.80
CA ASN A 59 -0.09 -19.30 5.58
C ASN A 59 -1.33 -18.45 5.85
N GLY A 60 -1.31 -17.63 6.91
CA GLY A 60 -2.39 -16.68 7.20
C GLY A 60 -2.53 -15.66 6.08
N LEU A 61 -1.43 -15.09 5.61
CA LEU A 61 -1.45 -14.15 4.48
C LEU A 61 -1.98 -14.79 3.19
N LYS A 62 -1.63 -16.04 2.89
CA LYS A 62 -2.17 -16.78 1.73
C LYS A 62 -3.70 -16.94 1.81
N ILE A 63 -4.22 -17.25 3.00
CA ILE A 63 -5.67 -17.36 3.23
C ILE A 63 -6.34 -16.00 3.01
N LEU A 64 -5.81 -14.93 3.61
CA LEU A 64 -6.36 -13.58 3.45
C LEU A 64 -6.34 -13.11 2.00
N ASN A 65 -5.24 -13.34 1.27
CA ASN A 65 -5.16 -13.01 -0.16
C ASN A 65 -6.21 -13.75 -0.98
N ARG A 66 -6.41 -15.05 -0.72
CA ARG A 66 -7.46 -15.84 -1.38
C ARG A 66 -8.86 -15.29 -1.11
N LEU A 67 -9.16 -14.92 0.14
CA LEU A 67 -10.45 -14.33 0.51
C LEU A 67 -10.67 -12.97 -0.18
N TYR A 68 -9.61 -12.16 -0.30
CA TYR A 68 -9.63 -10.90 -1.06
C TYR A 68 -9.73 -11.06 -2.57
N GLY A 69 -9.37 -12.23 -3.10
CA GLY A 69 -9.25 -12.46 -4.55
C GLY A 69 -7.93 -11.97 -5.15
N SER A 70 -6.90 -11.73 -4.33
CA SER A 70 -5.54 -11.42 -4.78
C SER A 70 -4.66 -12.67 -4.86
N ASP A 71 -3.62 -12.61 -5.68
CA ASP A 71 -2.65 -13.70 -5.84
C ASP A 71 -1.41 -13.48 -4.95
N TYR A 72 -1.26 -14.31 -3.90
CA TYR A 72 -0.10 -14.23 -3.01
C TYR A 72 1.23 -14.53 -3.71
N THR A 73 1.23 -15.26 -4.83
CA THR A 73 2.46 -15.61 -5.55
C THR A 73 3.04 -14.44 -6.34
N LYS A 74 2.23 -13.39 -6.58
CA LYS A 74 2.62 -12.18 -7.31
C LYS A 74 2.80 -11.02 -6.34
N PRO A 75 4.03 -10.62 -5.98
CA PRO A 75 4.29 -9.57 -5.01
C PRO A 75 3.55 -8.24 -5.29
N GLU A 76 3.35 -7.90 -6.56
CA GLU A 76 2.64 -6.72 -7.02
C GLU A 76 1.11 -6.77 -6.88
N GLU A 77 0.52 -7.95 -6.67
CA GLU A 77 -0.92 -8.14 -6.44
C GLU A 77 -1.24 -8.46 -4.97
N ARG A 78 -0.23 -8.70 -4.13
CA ARG A 78 -0.42 -9.05 -2.71
C ARG A 78 -1.25 -8.01 -1.97
N LEU A 79 -2.15 -8.51 -1.13
CA LEU A 79 -2.94 -7.71 -0.20
C LEU A 79 -2.03 -6.88 0.70
N SER A 80 -2.34 -5.59 0.83
CA SER A 80 -1.58 -4.66 1.66
C SER A 80 -1.62 -5.05 3.14
N LEU A 81 -0.43 -5.18 3.75
CA LEU A 81 -0.31 -5.42 5.19
C LEU A 81 -0.94 -4.27 6.00
N ARG A 82 -0.77 -3.02 5.57
CA ARG A 82 -1.41 -1.85 6.23
C ARG A 82 -2.93 -2.00 6.27
N LEU A 83 -3.53 -2.50 5.18
CA LEU A 83 -4.97 -2.69 5.12
C LEU A 83 -5.44 -3.83 6.02
N ILE A 84 -4.73 -4.96 6.04
CA ILE A 84 -5.07 -6.09 6.93
C ILE A 84 -5.00 -5.66 8.40
N GLU A 85 -3.94 -4.96 8.79
CA GLU A 85 -3.74 -4.47 10.16
C GLU A 85 -4.79 -3.43 10.57
N LEU A 86 -5.20 -2.57 9.63
CA LEU A 86 -6.29 -1.64 9.85
C LEU A 86 -7.63 -2.36 10.05
N LEU A 87 -7.92 -3.42 9.27
CA LEU A 87 -9.13 -4.22 9.44
C LEU A 87 -9.15 -4.96 10.78
N ASP A 88 -8.02 -5.54 11.18
CA ASP A 88 -7.82 -6.17 12.49
C ASP A 88 -8.10 -5.17 13.62
N TYR A 89 -7.48 -3.98 13.57
CA TYR A 89 -7.73 -2.90 14.53
C TYR A 89 -9.21 -2.50 14.62
N ILE A 90 -9.90 -2.36 13.48
CA ILE A 90 -11.33 -2.03 13.43
C ILE A 90 -12.15 -3.17 14.05
N GLU A 91 -11.83 -4.41 13.70
CA GLU A 91 -12.56 -5.58 14.19
C GLU A 91 -12.49 -5.67 15.71
N ASP A 92 -11.27 -5.61 16.26
CA ASP A 92 -11.00 -5.64 17.70
C ASP A 92 -11.70 -4.49 18.44
N THR A 93 -11.62 -3.27 17.89
CA THR A 93 -12.16 -2.08 18.56
C THR A 93 -13.68 -2.03 18.54
N LEU A 94 -14.32 -2.55 17.48
CA LEU A 94 -15.77 -2.45 17.29
C LEU A 94 -16.52 -3.74 17.68
N GLY A 95 -15.84 -4.70 18.30
CA GLY A 95 -16.47 -5.82 19.03
C GLY A 95 -16.26 -7.22 18.44
N GLY A 96 -15.31 -7.41 17.52
CA GLY A 96 -14.77 -8.74 17.17
C GLY A 96 -15.77 -9.70 16.52
N ARG A 97 -16.82 -9.18 15.87
CA ARG A 97 -17.92 -10.02 15.38
C ARG A 97 -17.67 -10.62 14.00
N GLY A 98 -16.61 -10.18 13.32
CA GLY A 98 -16.20 -10.67 12.02
C GLY A 98 -16.60 -9.78 10.84
N ILE A 99 -15.82 -9.90 9.78
CA ILE A 99 -15.86 -9.08 8.57
C ILE A 99 -16.22 -9.95 7.36
N HIS A 100 -17.20 -9.52 6.59
CA HIS A 100 -17.56 -10.10 5.30
C HIS A 100 -17.03 -9.22 4.17
N ILE A 101 -16.12 -9.75 3.35
CA ILE A 101 -15.62 -9.10 2.14
C ILE A 101 -16.72 -9.13 1.08
N ILE A 102 -17.20 -7.96 0.68
CA ILE A 102 -18.09 -7.78 -0.45
C ILE A 102 -17.28 -7.62 -1.74
N SER A 103 -16.19 -6.84 -1.69
CA SER A 103 -15.27 -6.66 -2.81
C SER A 103 -13.85 -6.44 -2.33
N GLY A 104 -12.92 -7.30 -2.73
CA GLY A 104 -11.49 -7.18 -2.44
C GLY A 104 -10.71 -6.70 -3.67
N HIS A 105 -9.66 -7.44 -4.04
CA HIS A 105 -8.85 -7.15 -5.22
C HIS A 105 -9.70 -7.22 -6.51
N ARG A 106 -9.40 -6.32 -7.46
CA ARG A 106 -9.98 -6.32 -8.81
C ARG A 106 -8.88 -6.24 -9.84
N SER A 107 -8.89 -7.11 -10.85
CA SER A 107 -8.05 -6.87 -12.03
C SER A 107 -8.48 -5.59 -12.76
N THR A 108 -7.58 -4.97 -13.53
CA THR A 108 -7.91 -3.80 -14.35
C THR A 108 -9.14 -4.06 -15.23
N THR A 109 -9.21 -5.23 -15.86
CA THR A 109 -10.32 -5.65 -16.71
C THR A 109 -11.64 -5.78 -15.94
N GLN A 110 -11.61 -6.32 -14.72
CA GLN A 110 -12.79 -6.40 -13.85
C GLN A 110 -13.27 -5.00 -13.45
N ASN A 111 -12.34 -4.12 -13.06
CA ASN A 111 -12.66 -2.75 -12.69
C ASN A 111 -13.28 -1.96 -13.86
N GLU A 112 -12.73 -2.09 -15.06
CA GLU A 112 -13.29 -1.49 -16.28
C GLU A 112 -14.66 -2.07 -16.66
N ALA A 113 -14.89 -3.37 -16.42
CA ALA A 113 -16.21 -3.96 -16.63
C ALA A 113 -17.27 -3.36 -15.70
N ILE A 114 -16.92 -3.08 -14.43
CA ILE A 114 -17.81 -2.38 -13.48
C ILE A 114 -18.11 -0.97 -13.98
N ARG A 115 -17.07 -0.22 -14.41
CA ARG A 115 -17.21 1.13 -14.97
C ARG A 115 -18.14 1.18 -16.18
N ARG A 116 -17.94 0.26 -17.13
CA ARG A 116 -18.78 0.16 -18.34
C ARG A 116 -20.25 -0.14 -18.05
N ARG A 117 -20.54 -0.81 -16.93
CA ARG A 117 -21.91 -1.09 -16.45
C ARG A 117 -22.51 0.05 -15.63
N GLY A 118 -21.81 1.17 -15.48
CA GLY A 118 -22.25 2.31 -14.67
C GLY A 118 -22.07 2.13 -13.16
N GLY A 119 -21.26 1.16 -12.73
CA GLY A 119 -20.94 0.98 -11.31
C GLY A 119 -19.95 2.01 -10.78
N LEU A 120 -19.98 2.24 -9.46
CA LEU A 120 -19.07 3.14 -8.74
C LEU A 120 -17.65 2.55 -8.70
N ALA A 121 -16.85 2.85 -9.71
CA ALA A 121 -15.46 2.41 -9.79
C ALA A 121 -14.58 3.49 -10.44
N ALA A 122 -13.57 3.97 -9.72
CA ALA A 122 -12.57 4.85 -10.29
C ALA A 122 -11.62 4.07 -11.22
N SER A 123 -11.13 4.71 -12.29
CA SER A 123 -10.07 4.14 -13.15
C SER A 123 -8.78 3.88 -12.38
N SER A 124 -8.46 4.72 -11.39
CA SER A 124 -7.33 4.59 -10.47
C SER A 124 -7.73 3.98 -9.12
N SER A 125 -8.71 3.06 -9.11
CA SER A 125 -9.22 2.45 -7.88
C SER A 125 -8.14 1.67 -7.13
N LEU A 126 -8.09 1.85 -5.81
CA LEU A 126 -7.18 1.12 -4.91
C LEU A 126 -7.53 -0.37 -4.77
N HIS A 127 -8.71 -0.81 -5.24
CA HIS A 127 -9.00 -2.24 -5.38
C HIS A 127 -8.07 -2.92 -6.40
N ILE A 128 -7.61 -2.20 -7.42
CA ILE A 128 -6.63 -2.71 -8.41
C ILE A 128 -5.28 -2.95 -7.74
N ASP A 129 -4.98 -2.11 -6.77
CA ASP A 129 -3.73 -2.10 -6.02
C ASP A 129 -3.76 -3.08 -4.83
N SER A 130 -4.84 -3.84 -4.60
CA SER A 130 -5.04 -4.66 -3.38
C SER A 130 -4.89 -3.86 -2.09
N GLU A 131 -5.37 -2.62 -2.14
CA GLU A 131 -5.22 -1.59 -1.13
C GLU A 131 -6.56 -1.04 -0.66
N ALA A 132 -7.67 -1.57 -1.19
CA ALA A 132 -9.03 -1.24 -0.79
C ALA A 132 -9.91 -2.48 -0.64
N VAL A 133 -10.98 -2.32 0.13
CA VAL A 133 -12.00 -3.33 0.34
C VAL A 133 -13.36 -2.70 0.60
N ASP A 134 -14.40 -3.35 0.09
CA ASP A 134 -15.77 -3.10 0.48
C ASP A 134 -16.19 -4.23 1.44
N ILE A 135 -16.62 -3.89 2.66
CA ILE A 135 -16.94 -4.86 3.72
C ILE A 135 -18.32 -4.64 4.34
N VAL A 136 -18.80 -5.67 5.02
CA VAL A 136 -19.87 -5.62 6.03
C VAL A 136 -19.31 -6.21 7.32
N MET A 137 -19.53 -5.60 8.47
CA MET A 137 -19.10 -6.14 9.77
C MET A 137 -20.31 -6.63 10.56
N GLU A 138 -20.25 -7.83 11.13
CA GLU A 138 -21.38 -8.41 11.83
C GLU A 138 -21.83 -7.56 13.03
N GLY A 139 -23.12 -7.22 13.05
CA GLY A 139 -23.76 -6.42 14.10
C GLY A 139 -23.28 -4.97 14.23
N VAL A 140 -22.34 -4.49 13.41
CA VAL A 140 -21.82 -3.12 13.42
C VAL A 140 -22.32 -2.40 12.17
N PRO A 141 -23.20 -1.39 12.31
CA PRO A 141 -23.63 -0.58 11.17
C PRO A 141 -22.44 0.14 10.51
N SER A 142 -22.46 0.25 9.19
CA SER A 142 -21.45 0.97 8.40
C SER A 142 -21.28 2.43 8.84
N SER A 143 -22.35 3.10 9.27
CA SER A 143 -22.28 4.46 9.83
C SER A 143 -21.36 4.54 11.05
N LYS A 144 -21.40 3.54 11.95
CA LYS A 144 -20.53 3.48 13.13
C LYS A 144 -19.07 3.27 12.76
N ILE A 145 -18.80 2.46 11.73
CA ILE A 145 -17.44 2.26 11.20
C ILE A 145 -16.93 3.55 10.56
N TYR A 146 -17.79 4.22 9.77
CA TYR A 146 -17.46 5.50 9.15
C TYR A 146 -17.12 6.56 10.19
N GLU A 147 -17.99 6.77 11.19
CA GLU A 147 -17.75 7.73 12.28
C GLU A 147 -16.45 7.42 13.05
N PHE A 148 -16.21 6.15 13.35
CA PHE A 148 -15.00 5.71 14.04
C PHE A 148 -13.73 6.07 13.26
N LEU A 149 -13.69 5.73 11.97
CA LEU A 149 -12.52 5.99 11.13
C LEU A 149 -12.39 7.46 10.69
N TYR A 150 -13.52 8.18 10.57
CA TYR A 150 -13.53 9.62 10.29
C TYR A 150 -12.74 10.39 11.35
N GLN A 151 -12.90 10.02 12.62
CA GLN A 151 -12.15 10.62 13.73
C GLN A 151 -10.64 10.29 13.74
N LYS A 152 -10.22 9.25 13.01
CA LYS A 152 -8.81 8.82 12.97
C LYS A 152 -8.01 9.50 11.85
N GLU A 153 -8.68 9.99 10.82
CA GLU A 153 -8.06 10.63 9.65
C GLU A 153 -6.84 9.85 9.11
N CYS A 154 -6.96 8.52 9.02
CA CYS A 154 -5.83 7.64 8.72
C CYS A 154 -5.91 6.92 7.37
N CYS A 155 -7.06 6.93 6.72
CA CYS A 155 -7.36 6.07 5.58
C CYS A 155 -8.45 6.67 4.69
N GLY A 156 -8.65 6.10 3.50
CA GLY A 156 -9.82 6.44 2.70
C GLY A 156 -11.06 5.69 3.14
N ILE A 157 -12.20 6.38 3.13
CA ILE A 157 -13.50 5.81 3.52
C ILE A 157 -14.58 6.26 2.56
N GLY A 158 -15.34 5.29 2.05
CA GLY A 158 -16.55 5.52 1.27
C GLY A 158 -17.78 5.00 2.00
N TYR A 159 -18.72 5.88 2.32
CA TYR A 159 -19.99 5.51 2.96
C TYR A 159 -21.13 5.55 1.96
N TYR A 160 -21.59 4.36 1.55
CA TYR A 160 -22.63 4.22 0.52
C TYR A 160 -24.07 4.31 1.06
N HIS A 161 -24.25 4.68 2.34
CA HIS A 161 -25.56 4.66 3.01
C HIS A 161 -26.28 3.30 2.96
N THR A 162 -25.49 2.21 2.85
CA THR A 162 -25.93 0.81 2.97
C THR A 162 -25.10 0.14 4.05
N ASP A 163 -25.37 -1.12 4.37
CA ASP A 163 -24.52 -1.91 5.28
C ASP A 163 -23.06 -2.08 4.80
N THR A 164 -22.79 -1.82 3.52
CA THR A 164 -21.44 -1.91 2.95
C THR A 164 -20.68 -0.60 3.18
N ILE A 165 -19.43 -0.71 3.62
CA ILE A 165 -18.50 0.42 3.71
C ILE A 165 -17.23 0.13 2.91
N HIS A 166 -16.71 1.15 2.23
CA HIS A 166 -15.42 1.12 1.56
C HIS A 166 -14.32 1.60 2.51
N ILE A 167 -13.21 0.85 2.56
CA ILE A 167 -12.02 1.18 3.36
C ILE A 167 -10.78 0.91 2.51
N ASP A 168 -9.81 1.81 2.55
CA ASP A 168 -8.53 1.62 1.84
C ASP A 168 -7.35 2.29 2.55
N ASP A 169 -6.14 1.82 2.29
CA ASP A 169 -4.91 2.31 2.93
C ASP A 169 -4.26 3.53 2.22
N GLY A 170 -5.04 4.27 1.43
CA GLY A 170 -4.65 5.52 0.79
C GLY A 170 -4.69 6.73 1.73
N PRO A 171 -4.36 7.93 1.23
CA PRO A 171 -4.48 9.16 2.01
C PRO A 171 -5.90 9.38 2.55
N PRO A 172 -6.04 10.09 3.68
CA PRO A 172 -7.34 10.41 4.27
C PRO A 172 -8.24 11.11 3.26
N ARG A 173 -9.40 10.50 3.03
CA ARG A 173 -10.45 11.05 2.16
C ARG A 173 -11.77 10.39 2.51
N PHE A 174 -12.81 11.21 2.49
CA PHE A 174 -14.14 10.81 2.93
C PHE A 174 -15.12 11.18 1.85
N TRP A 175 -15.89 10.20 1.40
CA TRP A 175 -16.80 10.36 0.29
C TRP A 175 -18.01 9.44 0.47
N ASP A 176 -19.04 9.70 -0.31
CA ASP A 176 -20.26 8.90 -0.41
C ASP A 176 -20.58 8.62 -1.90
N GLU A 177 -21.67 7.92 -2.17
CA GLU A 177 -22.07 7.58 -3.53
C GLU A 177 -22.25 8.80 -4.45
N LYS A 178 -22.49 10.00 -3.90
CA LYS A 178 -22.71 11.26 -4.64
C LYS A 178 -21.43 12.07 -4.80
N THR A 179 -20.47 11.91 -3.91
CA THR A 179 -19.20 12.67 -3.86
C THR A 179 -17.98 11.85 -4.29
N SER A 180 -18.18 10.58 -4.69
CA SER A 180 -17.13 9.64 -5.09
C SER A 180 -16.26 10.08 -6.28
N GLY A 181 -16.74 10.98 -7.14
CA GLY A 181 -16.03 11.42 -8.35
C GLY A 181 -15.93 10.35 -9.46
N THR A 182 -16.69 9.25 -9.34
CA THR A 182 -16.62 8.11 -10.25
C THR A 182 -17.33 8.33 -11.59
N GLU A 183 -18.09 9.42 -11.72
CA GLU A 183 -18.74 9.86 -12.95
C GLU A 183 -17.75 10.28 -14.05
N LYS A 184 -16.50 10.60 -13.67
CA LYS A 184 -15.43 10.96 -14.61
C LYS A 184 -15.01 9.73 -15.44
N LYS A 185 -15.34 9.78 -16.74
CA LYS A 185 -15.05 8.69 -17.69
C LYS A 185 -13.58 8.63 -18.11
N GLU A 186 -12.93 9.78 -18.23
CA GLU A 186 -11.51 9.83 -18.61
C GLU A 186 -10.62 9.37 -17.44
N PRO A 187 -9.51 8.67 -17.72
CA PRO A 187 -8.52 8.41 -16.69
C PRO A 187 -7.95 9.74 -16.16
N PRO A 188 -7.62 9.82 -14.86
CA PRO A 188 -7.02 11.00 -14.24
C PRO A 188 -5.67 11.38 -14.83
N ARG A 189 -5.07 10.58 -15.73
CA ARG A 189 -3.76 10.86 -16.30
C ARG A 189 -2.73 11.14 -15.21
N ASN A 190 -2.63 10.22 -14.24
CA ASN A 190 -1.81 10.33 -13.03
C ASN A 190 -2.07 11.54 -12.12
N GLU A 191 -3.19 12.28 -12.27
CA GLU A 191 -3.57 13.41 -11.38
C GLU A 191 -3.62 13.02 -9.89
N HIS A 192 -3.96 11.77 -9.59
CA HIS A 192 -4.12 11.27 -8.22
C HIS A 192 -3.07 10.25 -7.82
N ILE A 193 -1.93 10.22 -8.52
CA ILE A 193 -0.81 9.35 -8.17
C ILE A 193 -0.35 9.65 -6.74
N VAL A 194 -0.11 8.60 -5.97
CA VAL A 194 0.40 8.71 -4.60
C VAL A 194 1.58 7.77 -4.41
N VAL A 195 2.51 8.17 -3.55
CA VAL A 195 3.55 7.29 -3.03
C VAL A 195 3.25 6.98 -1.56
N LYS A 196 3.54 5.75 -1.14
CA LYS A 196 3.38 5.30 0.24
C LYS A 196 4.59 4.52 0.69
N THR A 197 4.90 4.59 1.97
CA THR A 197 5.79 3.63 2.62
C THR A 197 5.07 2.29 2.77
N LYS A 198 5.83 1.18 2.79
CA LYS A 198 5.28 -0.17 3.00
C LYS A 198 4.89 -0.45 4.46
N SER A 199 5.39 0.35 5.41
CA SER A 199 5.13 0.31 6.85
C SER A 199 5.07 1.75 7.40
N ASP A 200 4.48 1.95 8.57
CA ASP A 200 4.46 3.26 9.24
C ASP A 200 5.58 3.43 10.26
N ILE A 201 6.21 2.33 10.69
CA ILE A 201 7.25 2.35 11.72
C ILE A 201 8.45 1.55 11.21
N TYR A 202 9.63 2.17 11.27
CA TYR A 202 10.89 1.63 10.80
C TYR A 202 11.97 1.78 11.88
N LYS A 203 12.97 0.90 11.88
CA LYS A 203 14.17 1.08 12.71
C LYS A 203 15.23 1.87 11.95
N ALA A 204 16.05 2.62 12.67
CA ALA A 204 17.24 3.26 12.11
C ALA A 204 18.12 2.24 11.33
N GLY A 205 18.73 2.69 10.24
CA GLY A 205 19.57 1.86 9.37
C GLY A 205 18.83 0.85 8.49
N THR A 206 17.50 0.74 8.60
CA THR A 206 16.72 -0.20 7.78
C THR A 206 16.28 0.39 6.43
N LYS A 207 15.91 -0.49 5.50
CA LYS A 207 15.33 -0.07 4.22
C LYS A 207 13.87 0.31 4.37
N VAL A 208 13.53 1.51 3.89
CA VAL A 208 12.15 1.95 3.73
C VAL A 208 11.69 1.60 2.33
N GLY A 209 10.79 0.63 2.23
CA GLY A 209 10.13 0.31 0.97
C GLY A 209 9.08 1.36 0.61
N LEU A 210 9.09 1.79 -0.64
CA LEU A 210 8.13 2.71 -1.24
C LEU A 210 7.31 2.00 -2.32
N LYS A 211 6.04 2.40 -2.44
CA LYS A 211 5.12 1.93 -3.47
C LYS A 211 4.30 3.09 -4.02
N PHE A 212 4.14 3.13 -5.33
CA PHE A 212 3.15 3.97 -5.99
C PHE A 212 1.79 3.26 -6.05
N SER A 213 0.73 4.04 -5.92
CA SER A 213 -0.65 3.61 -6.07
C SER A 213 -1.44 4.62 -6.88
N ARG A 214 -2.62 4.23 -7.37
CA ARG A 214 -3.49 5.08 -8.19
C ARG A 214 -2.83 5.55 -9.51
N VAL A 215 -1.82 4.81 -9.97
CA VAL A 215 -1.13 5.07 -11.25
C VAL A 215 -2.02 4.60 -12.40
N THR A 216 -2.32 5.50 -13.33
CA THR A 216 -3.14 5.20 -14.51
C THR A 216 -2.32 5.09 -15.78
N ASP A 217 -1.16 5.73 -15.83
CA ASP A 217 -0.33 5.82 -17.01
C ASP A 217 1.12 5.49 -16.65
N TYR A 218 1.64 4.47 -17.32
CA TYR A 218 3.06 4.12 -17.34
C TYR A 218 3.60 4.35 -18.77
N PRO A 219 4.90 4.58 -18.97
CA PRO A 219 5.94 4.66 -17.94
C PRO A 219 5.87 5.95 -17.12
N ILE A 220 6.41 5.92 -15.90
CA ILE A 220 6.64 7.12 -15.08
C ILE A 220 8.14 7.25 -14.80
N GLY A 221 8.68 8.46 -14.98
CA GLY A 221 10.07 8.78 -14.65
C GLY A 221 10.18 9.35 -13.24
N ILE A 222 11.14 8.92 -12.44
CA ILE A 222 11.43 9.47 -11.12
C ILE A 222 12.89 9.92 -11.01
N LYS A 223 13.13 10.98 -10.24
CA LYS A 223 14.48 11.41 -9.88
C LYS A 223 15.20 10.38 -9.01
N PRO A 224 16.54 10.27 -9.08
CA PRO A 224 17.28 9.24 -8.35
C PRO A 224 17.38 9.53 -6.85
N SER A 225 17.04 10.75 -6.40
CA SER A 225 17.04 11.11 -4.99
C SER A 225 15.67 11.53 -4.48
N ILE A 226 15.45 11.30 -3.19
CA ILE A 226 14.27 11.75 -2.45
C ILE A 226 14.68 12.75 -1.38
N LEU A 227 13.75 13.64 -1.04
CA LEU A 227 13.86 14.50 0.14
C LEU A 227 13.10 13.84 1.29
N MET A 228 13.78 13.58 2.41
CA MET A 228 13.15 13.16 3.65
C MET A 228 13.10 14.34 4.62
N GLU A 229 11.94 14.56 5.24
CA GLU A 229 11.70 15.62 6.22
C GLU A 229 11.13 15.02 7.51
N CYS A 230 11.69 15.38 8.67
CA CYS A 230 11.26 14.86 9.97
C CYS A 230 10.96 15.99 10.97
N GLY A 231 9.75 15.96 11.57
CA GLY A 231 9.25 16.92 12.57
C GLY A 231 8.62 18.19 12.00
N GLU A 232 7.99 19.00 12.86
CA GLU A 232 7.19 20.17 12.44
C GLU A 232 7.89 21.53 12.59
N LYS A 233 8.31 21.92 13.81
CA LYS A 233 8.82 23.29 14.10
C LYS A 233 10.31 23.51 13.74
N ASN A 234 11.09 22.44 13.77
CA ASN A 234 12.52 22.40 13.40
C ASN A 234 12.72 21.15 12.54
N VAL A 235 12.32 21.26 11.27
CA VAL A 235 12.28 20.14 10.33
C VAL A 235 13.71 19.72 10.01
N TRP A 236 14.09 18.50 10.39
CA TRP A 236 15.31 17.89 9.88
C TRP A 236 15.09 17.52 8.42
N LYS A 237 16.07 17.76 7.54
CA LYS A 237 16.00 17.41 6.12
C LYS A 237 17.22 16.60 5.71
N GLY A 238 17.00 15.58 4.90
CA GLY A 238 18.06 14.80 4.28
C GLY A 238 17.70 14.41 2.86
N ARG A 239 18.71 14.28 2.00
CA ARG A 239 18.56 13.69 0.66
C ARG A 239 19.10 12.28 0.67
N PHE A 240 18.36 11.37 0.07
CA PHE A 240 18.70 9.94 0.00
C PHE A 240 18.59 9.46 -1.43
N GLU A 241 19.51 8.61 -1.84
CA GLU A 241 19.44 7.93 -3.13
C GLU A 241 18.39 6.81 -3.08
N ILE A 242 17.68 6.64 -4.19
CA ILE A 242 16.71 5.58 -4.38
C ILE A 242 17.41 4.31 -4.82
N GLU A 243 16.95 3.19 -4.28
CA GLU A 243 17.32 1.83 -4.63
C GLU A 243 16.12 1.16 -5.33
N PRO A 244 15.95 1.34 -6.66
CA PRO A 244 14.86 0.68 -7.39
C PRO A 244 15.16 -0.81 -7.60
N ALA A 245 14.14 -1.57 -8.00
CA ALA A 245 14.33 -2.95 -8.45
C ALA A 245 15.36 -3.03 -9.59
N SER A 246 16.11 -4.13 -9.67
CA SER A 246 17.17 -4.31 -10.68
C SER A 246 16.67 -4.31 -12.13
N SER A 247 15.36 -4.46 -12.35
CA SER A 247 14.74 -4.39 -13.68
C SER A 247 14.50 -2.97 -14.17
N VAL A 248 14.61 -1.97 -13.27
CA VAL A 248 14.33 -0.56 -13.57
C VAL A 248 15.49 0.04 -14.34
N GLU A 249 15.18 0.59 -15.51
CA GLU A 249 16.18 1.22 -16.37
C GLU A 249 16.47 2.65 -15.91
N ARG A 250 17.73 3.07 -16.06
CA ARG A 250 18.15 4.46 -15.87
C ARG A 250 18.34 5.12 -17.23
N GLN A 251 17.67 6.24 -17.44
CA GLN A 251 17.80 7.08 -18.62
C GLN A 251 18.25 8.48 -18.19
N GLY A 252 19.53 8.78 -18.41
CA GLY A 252 20.15 10.01 -17.89
C GLY A 252 20.01 10.12 -16.37
N ASP A 253 19.37 11.19 -15.92
CA ASP A 253 19.15 11.49 -14.49
C ASP A 253 17.76 11.02 -13.99
N CYS A 254 17.23 9.96 -14.58
CA CYS A 254 15.90 9.44 -14.25
C CYS A 254 15.89 7.91 -14.21
N TYR A 255 15.14 7.36 -13.26
CA TYR A 255 14.71 5.97 -13.30
C TYR A 255 13.35 5.88 -13.98
N ILE A 256 13.20 4.96 -14.93
CA ILE A 256 11.97 4.78 -15.70
C ILE A 256 11.25 3.52 -15.21
N LEU A 257 10.10 3.73 -14.58
CA LEU A 257 9.25 2.65 -14.09
C LEU A 257 8.25 2.32 -15.19
N LYS A 258 8.29 1.12 -15.75
CA LYS A 258 7.48 0.75 -16.92
C LYS A 258 6.13 0.14 -16.57
N ASP A 259 5.97 -0.33 -15.35
CA ASP A 259 4.78 -1.03 -14.90
C ASP A 259 4.58 -0.94 -13.38
N ARG A 260 3.44 -1.50 -12.91
CA ARG A 260 3.08 -1.55 -11.49
C ARG A 260 4.08 -2.33 -10.65
N ARG A 261 4.74 -3.36 -11.18
CA ARG A 261 5.69 -4.15 -10.41
C ARG A 261 6.91 -3.32 -10.06
N GLU A 262 7.41 -2.54 -11.01
CA GLU A 262 8.51 -1.60 -10.78
C GLU A 262 8.09 -0.44 -9.86
N GLY A 263 6.92 0.13 -10.10
CA GLY A 263 6.37 1.21 -9.25
C GLY A 263 6.12 0.82 -7.79
N ARG A 264 6.10 -0.47 -7.47
CA ARG A 264 5.86 -1.00 -6.12
C ARG A 264 7.11 -1.53 -5.41
N ASN A 265 8.25 -1.48 -6.07
CA ASN A 265 9.51 -2.05 -5.58
C ASN A 265 10.64 -1.01 -5.66
N ILE A 266 10.43 0.06 -4.91
CA ILE A 266 11.37 1.15 -4.73
C ILE A 266 11.77 1.15 -3.26
N ALA A 267 13.02 1.47 -2.93
CA ALA A 267 13.47 1.60 -1.55
C ALA A 267 14.48 2.73 -1.39
N PHE A 268 14.80 3.06 -0.14
CA PHE A 268 15.99 3.79 0.25
C PHE A 268 16.40 3.34 1.65
N THR A 269 17.65 3.58 2.03
CA THR A 269 18.18 3.18 3.34
C THR A 269 18.17 4.36 4.31
N LEU A 270 17.59 4.16 5.49
CA LEU A 270 17.58 5.15 6.57
C LEU A 270 18.97 5.36 7.17
N PRO A 271 19.26 6.54 7.74
CA PRO A 271 20.47 6.72 8.54
C PRO A 271 20.45 5.79 9.76
N ASN A 272 21.63 5.44 10.28
CA ASN A 272 21.81 4.58 11.48
C ASN A 272 21.44 5.28 12.80
N TYR A 273 20.66 6.37 12.74
CA TYR A 273 20.15 7.11 13.88
C TYR A 273 18.74 7.63 13.56
N SER A 274 17.91 7.88 14.57
CA SER A 274 16.65 8.60 14.36
C SER A 274 16.94 10.11 14.31
N PRO A 275 16.73 10.81 13.17
CA PRO A 275 17.13 12.20 13.05
C PRO A 275 16.41 13.15 14.02
N LYS A 276 15.23 12.72 14.48
CA LYS A 276 14.46 13.44 15.47
C LYS A 276 13.56 12.47 16.23
N HIS A 277 13.93 12.19 17.48
CA HIS A 277 13.19 11.28 18.34
C HIS A 277 11.70 11.64 18.43
N ASN A 278 10.82 10.64 18.40
CA ASN A 278 9.36 10.77 18.44
C ASN A 278 8.76 11.74 17.42
N SER A 279 9.37 11.92 16.26
CA SER A 279 8.84 12.77 15.20
C SER A 279 8.48 11.97 13.96
N THR A 280 7.36 12.32 13.33
CA THR A 280 7.00 11.75 12.03
C THR A 280 7.91 12.29 10.94
N CYS A 281 8.30 11.40 10.05
CA CYS A 281 9.00 11.69 8.82
C CYS A 281 8.07 11.52 7.61
N LYS A 282 8.37 12.20 6.52
CA LYS A 282 7.75 12.02 5.20
C LYS A 282 8.86 12.03 4.15
N VAL A 283 8.62 11.35 3.03
CA VAL A 283 9.51 11.44 1.87
C VAL A 283 8.78 12.06 0.68
N THR A 284 9.48 12.94 -0.03
CA THR A 284 9.01 13.57 -1.26
C THR A 284 9.86 13.08 -2.43
N LEU A 285 9.18 12.58 -3.46
CA LEU A 285 9.78 12.20 -4.74
C LEU A 285 9.40 13.22 -5.80
N GLU A 286 10.37 13.55 -6.66
CA GLU A 286 10.17 14.39 -7.82
C GLU A 286 10.10 13.50 -9.08
N PHE A 287 9.18 13.83 -9.99
CA PHE A 287 9.03 13.13 -11.25
C PHE A 287 9.91 13.72 -12.35
N CYS A 288 10.25 12.88 -13.32
CA CYS A 288 10.93 13.28 -14.54
C CYS A 288 9.95 13.47 -15.71
N PRO A 289 10.24 14.40 -16.64
CA PRO A 289 9.54 14.47 -17.91
C PRO A 289 9.72 13.20 -18.79
N PRO A 290 8.79 12.92 -19.72
CA PRO A 290 7.51 13.62 -19.91
C PRO A 290 6.51 13.25 -18.82
N MET A 291 5.88 14.26 -18.23
CA MET A 291 4.74 14.08 -17.33
C MET A 291 3.46 14.36 -18.12
N THR A 292 2.37 13.69 -17.77
CA THR A 292 1.05 14.11 -18.26
C THR A 292 0.71 15.48 -17.70
N GLU A 293 -0.13 16.23 -18.41
CA GLU A 293 -0.53 17.61 -18.05
C GLU A 293 -1.05 17.75 -16.61
N LYS A 294 -1.74 16.71 -16.11
CA LYS A 294 -2.38 16.71 -14.79
C LYS A 294 -1.54 16.07 -13.69
N MET A 295 -0.43 15.41 -14.03
CA MET A 295 0.42 14.74 -13.05
C MET A 295 1.14 15.77 -12.20
N PRO A 296 1.12 15.64 -10.86
CA PRO A 296 1.84 16.55 -10.00
C PRO A 296 3.36 16.41 -10.26
N PRO A 297 4.15 17.50 -10.14
CA PRO A 297 5.60 17.43 -10.36
C PRO A 297 6.34 16.64 -9.27
N ARG A 298 5.70 16.43 -8.12
CA ARG A 298 6.21 15.68 -6.98
C ARG A 298 5.07 15.10 -6.14
N VAL A 299 5.36 14.04 -5.41
CA VAL A 299 4.45 13.44 -4.43
C VAL A 299 5.14 13.23 -3.09
N THR A 300 4.37 13.28 -2.02
CA THR A 300 4.84 13.07 -0.64
C THR A 300 4.16 11.86 -0.05
N SER A 301 4.93 11.04 0.69
CA SER A 301 4.42 9.83 1.34
C SER A 301 3.46 10.12 2.49
N ASN A 302 2.75 9.07 2.92
CA ASN A 302 2.19 9.03 4.27
C ASN A 302 3.31 9.27 5.32
N PRO A 303 2.96 9.82 6.50
CA PRO A 303 3.89 9.92 7.60
C PRO A 303 4.32 8.52 8.09
N PHE A 304 5.56 8.43 8.55
CA PHE A 304 6.12 7.25 9.21
C PHE A 304 7.04 7.66 10.37
N LEU A 305 7.37 6.74 11.26
CA LEU A 305 8.28 6.92 12.40
C LEU A 305 9.58 6.15 12.17
N ILE A 306 10.64 6.67 12.79
CA ILE A 306 11.95 6.02 12.88
C ILE A 306 12.26 5.78 14.36
N GLU A 307 12.26 4.51 14.76
CA GLU A 307 12.68 4.03 16.07
C GLU A 307 14.19 3.78 16.11
N GLU A 308 14.77 3.90 17.30
CA GLU A 308 16.19 3.60 17.57
C GLU A 308 16.44 2.08 17.74
#